data_AF-A0AB39Q875-F1
#
_entry.id   AF-A0AB39Q875-F1
#
_cell.length_a   1.000
_cell.length_b   1.000
_cell.length_c   1.000
_cell.angle_alpha   90.00
_cell.angle_beta   90.00
_cell.angle_gamma   90.00
#
_symmetry.space_group_name_H-M   'P 1'
#
loop_
_entity.id
_entity.type
_entity.pdbx_description
1 polymer ?
#
loop_
_entity_poly.entity_id
_entity_poly.type
_entity_poly.pdbx_seq_one_letter_code
_entity_poly.pdbx_strand_id
1 'polypeptide(L)'
;MTRHIRHAALFCALLLIALLVTATRLQVFEAPTYDDNIANRRTNIARYGQPRGDILVGREPVTGSHDTGEHLRYERTYANGPMYAPVTGYASQVYGTSLLEHTEDGVLSGTDPLLSPFPLWNDLARDRNPGGDVVTTLHRGAQEAAYEGLAGRKGAVAAIEPATGRILALVSAPSYDPSVLSGNGSSVARSWKSLNGDADKPMLNRAVRKTYPPGSTFKVVTAAAALDSGVVEDLDEPTDSPDPYRLPGTRTSLTNESEGCEDVPLRKAFEWSCNTVFAKLGVRVGARRMATTAAAFGFNDADLRIPFSVAESTFDPKVDRAQLALSSIGQYNTRATPLQMAMVAAAVANGGKVRSPYLVERTTRASGATVSTPASRPVRQAMRPSTAVLVKELMADAVREGTGTNAWIPGATVGGKTGTAQHGLGNSGTPYAWFVSWAQGDRDLEPKVAVAVVVEDADADRGEISGGGDAAPIARAVMEAVLKSPSQGRG
;
A
#
# COMPACT_ATOMS: atom_id res chain seq x y z
N MET A 1 -57.70 -34.95 -44.55
CA MET A 1 -56.46 -35.27 -43.79
C MET A 1 -56.82 -36.05 -42.54
N THR A 2 -56.25 -37.24 -42.42
CA THR A 2 -56.66 -38.35 -41.54
C THR A 2 -56.34 -38.06 -40.07
N ARG A 3 -57.26 -38.45 -39.17
CA ARG A 3 -57.15 -38.31 -37.70
C ARG A 3 -55.78 -38.75 -37.15
N HIS A 4 -55.17 -39.75 -37.78
CA HIS A 4 -53.84 -40.26 -37.45
C HIS A 4 -52.70 -39.24 -37.69
N ILE A 5 -52.77 -38.40 -38.74
CA ILE A 5 -51.77 -37.35 -38.99
C ILE A 5 -51.83 -36.28 -37.90
N ARG A 6 -53.04 -35.90 -37.44
CA ARG A 6 -53.22 -34.93 -36.34
C ARG A 6 -52.69 -35.47 -35.01
N HIS A 7 -52.93 -36.74 -34.71
CA HIS A 7 -52.37 -37.38 -33.51
C HIS A 7 -50.84 -37.48 -33.57
N ALA A 8 -50.28 -37.85 -34.72
CA ALA A 8 -48.83 -37.89 -34.90
C ALA A 8 -48.21 -36.49 -34.74
N ALA A 9 -48.81 -35.46 -35.34
CA ALA A 9 -48.35 -34.07 -35.19
C ALA A 9 -48.43 -33.59 -33.73
N LEU A 10 -49.53 -33.89 -33.02
CA LEU A 10 -49.69 -33.55 -31.61
C LEU A 10 -48.65 -34.27 -30.73
N PHE A 11 -48.40 -35.55 -31.02
CA PHE A 11 -47.38 -36.33 -30.31
C PHE A 11 -45.97 -35.77 -30.55
N CYS A 12 -45.61 -35.43 -31.80
CA CYS A 12 -44.35 -34.76 -32.10
C CYS A 12 -44.22 -33.40 -31.41
N ALA A 13 -45.30 -32.60 -31.37
CA ALA A 13 -45.30 -31.32 -30.66
C ALA A 13 -45.09 -31.49 -29.15
N LEU A 14 -45.72 -32.50 -28.53
CA LEU A 14 -45.51 -32.84 -27.12
C LEU A 14 -44.06 -33.26 -26.84
N LEU A 15 -43.46 -34.06 -27.72
CA LEU A 15 -42.04 -34.43 -27.61
C LEU A 15 -41.13 -33.21 -27.74
N LEU A 16 -41.45 -32.27 -28.64
CA LEU A 16 -40.67 -31.05 -28.82
C LEU A 16 -40.76 -30.13 -27.60
N ILE A 17 -41.96 -30.00 -27.01
CA ILE A 17 -42.16 -29.27 -25.74
C ILE A 17 -41.39 -29.94 -24.61
N ALA A 18 -41.44 -31.27 -24.50
CA ALA A 18 -40.69 -32.01 -23.48
C ALA A 18 -39.17 -31.83 -23.65
N LEU A 19 -38.68 -31.80 -24.88
CA LEU A 19 -37.27 -31.50 -25.19
C LEU A 19 -36.90 -30.08 -24.76
N LEU A 20 -37.73 -29.07 -25.09
CA LEU A 20 -37.51 -27.68 -24.71
C LEU A 20 -37.51 -27.50 -23.20
N VAL A 21 -38.46 -28.08 -22.48
CA VAL A 21 -38.51 -28.05 -21.01
C VAL A 21 -37.25 -28.67 -20.41
N THR A 22 -36.79 -29.80 -20.96
CA THR A 22 -35.55 -30.45 -20.51
C THR A 22 -34.32 -29.59 -20.81
N ALA A 23 -34.26 -28.97 -21.98
CA ALA A 23 -33.18 -28.06 -22.35
C ALA A 23 -33.15 -26.83 -21.43
N THR A 24 -34.29 -26.21 -21.14
CA THR A 24 -34.38 -25.09 -20.19
C THR A 24 -33.97 -25.51 -18.78
N ARG A 25 -34.42 -26.68 -18.31
CA ARG A 25 -33.99 -27.25 -17.02
C ARG A 25 -32.46 -27.36 -16.94
N LEU A 26 -31.83 -27.96 -17.96
CA LEU A 26 -30.38 -28.19 -17.98
C LEU A 26 -29.59 -26.89 -18.18
N GLN A 27 -30.00 -26.02 -19.10
CA GLN A 27 -29.22 -24.85 -19.52
C GLN A 27 -29.44 -23.61 -18.66
N VAL A 28 -30.57 -23.51 -17.95
CA VAL A 28 -30.90 -22.32 -17.16
C VAL A 28 -30.88 -22.63 -15.66
N PHE A 29 -31.54 -23.71 -15.24
CA PHE A 29 -31.71 -24.01 -13.81
C PHE A 29 -30.58 -24.87 -13.23
N GLU A 30 -30.10 -25.87 -13.97
CA GLU A 30 -29.03 -26.78 -13.52
C GLU A 30 -27.64 -26.39 -14.02
N ALA A 31 -27.53 -25.42 -14.94
CA ALA A 31 -26.24 -24.97 -15.47
C ALA A 31 -25.25 -24.53 -14.37
N PRO A 32 -25.64 -23.73 -13.34
CA PRO A 32 -24.73 -23.39 -12.25
C PRO A 32 -24.18 -24.61 -11.52
N THR A 33 -25.03 -25.63 -11.27
CA THR A 33 -24.62 -26.87 -10.60
C THR A 33 -23.58 -27.66 -11.39
N TYR A 34 -23.67 -27.65 -12.72
CA TYR A 34 -22.67 -28.29 -13.59
C TYR A 34 -21.40 -27.45 -13.75
N ASP A 35 -21.52 -26.13 -13.76
CA ASP A 35 -20.39 -25.20 -13.85
C ASP A 35 -19.54 -25.19 -12.57
N ASP A 36 -20.19 -25.27 -11.40
CA ASP A 36 -19.54 -25.29 -10.09
C ASP A 36 -19.02 -26.68 -9.67
N ASN A 37 -19.27 -27.72 -10.49
CA ASN A 37 -18.79 -29.06 -10.21
C ASN A 37 -17.26 -29.13 -10.35
N ILE A 38 -16.57 -29.62 -9.31
CA ILE A 38 -15.10 -29.78 -9.28
C ILE A 38 -14.56 -30.64 -10.45
N ALA A 39 -15.37 -31.56 -10.99
CA ALA A 39 -15.00 -32.36 -12.15
C ALA A 39 -15.05 -31.57 -13.48
N ASN A 40 -15.71 -30.41 -13.52
CA ASN A 40 -15.81 -29.58 -14.71
C ASN A 40 -14.52 -28.78 -14.94
N ARG A 41 -13.63 -29.35 -15.75
CA ARG A 41 -12.37 -28.69 -16.13
C ARG A 41 -12.53 -27.66 -17.25
N ARG A 42 -13.70 -27.55 -17.89
CA ARG A 42 -13.88 -26.70 -19.09
C ARG A 42 -13.67 -25.22 -18.77
N THR A 43 -14.12 -24.79 -17.60
CA THR A 43 -13.95 -23.41 -17.11
C THR A 43 -12.48 -23.05 -16.94
N ASN A 44 -11.69 -23.97 -16.37
CA ASN A 44 -10.24 -23.80 -16.20
C ASN A 44 -9.49 -23.88 -17.55
N ILE A 45 -9.82 -24.85 -18.40
CA ILE A 45 -9.23 -24.97 -19.75
C ILE A 45 -9.52 -23.70 -20.55
N ALA A 46 -10.73 -23.14 -20.48
CA ALA A 46 -11.07 -21.88 -21.13
C ALA A 46 -10.32 -20.68 -20.51
N ARG A 47 -10.15 -20.66 -19.18
CA ARG A 47 -9.41 -19.62 -18.44
C ARG A 47 -7.93 -19.56 -18.83
N TYR A 48 -7.29 -20.71 -18.98
CA TYR A 48 -5.88 -20.81 -19.34
C TYR A 48 -5.67 -21.10 -20.83
N GLY A 49 -6.73 -21.07 -21.65
CA GLY A 49 -6.69 -21.33 -23.08
C GLY A 49 -6.29 -20.12 -23.92
N GLN A 50 -6.30 -18.92 -23.33
CA GLN A 50 -5.87 -17.67 -23.94
C GLN A 50 -4.85 -16.95 -23.04
N PRO A 51 -3.94 -16.14 -23.61
CA PRO A 51 -3.03 -15.34 -22.80
C PRO A 51 -3.82 -14.35 -21.94
N ARG A 52 -3.37 -14.19 -20.71
CA ARG A 52 -3.88 -13.18 -19.79
C ARG A 52 -3.29 -11.82 -20.17
N GLY A 53 -4.07 -10.75 -20.07
CA GLY A 53 -3.59 -9.39 -20.30
C GLY A 53 -2.56 -8.96 -19.25
N ASP A 54 -1.85 -7.86 -19.48
CA ASP A 54 -0.65 -7.53 -18.73
C ASP A 54 -0.86 -6.43 -17.68
N ILE A 55 -0.10 -6.53 -16.60
CA ILE A 55 0.06 -5.45 -15.63
C ILE A 55 1.24 -4.61 -16.11
N LEU A 56 1.01 -3.32 -16.32
CA LEU A 56 1.96 -2.39 -16.91
C LEU A 56 2.50 -1.40 -15.86
N VAL A 57 3.79 -1.12 -15.93
CA VAL A 57 4.45 -0.01 -15.23
C VAL A 57 4.86 1.01 -16.27
N GLY A 58 4.13 2.12 -16.34
CA GLY A 58 4.19 3.04 -17.48
C GLY A 58 3.65 2.37 -18.75
N ARG A 59 4.52 2.07 -19.71
CA ARG A 59 4.17 1.39 -20.97
C ARG A 59 4.73 -0.03 -21.08
N GLU A 60 5.44 -0.48 -20.05
CA GLU A 60 6.17 -1.75 -20.09
C GLU A 60 5.46 -2.82 -19.24
N PRO A 61 5.23 -4.01 -19.81
CA PRO A 61 4.62 -5.11 -19.08
C PRO A 61 5.61 -5.69 -18.04
N VAL A 62 5.12 -5.86 -16.81
CA VAL A 62 5.84 -6.57 -15.74
C VAL A 62 5.32 -7.99 -15.53
N THR A 63 4.27 -8.35 -16.26
CA THR A 63 3.73 -9.70 -16.36
C THR A 63 3.66 -10.13 -17.82
N GLY A 64 3.47 -11.42 -18.06
CA GLY A 64 3.23 -11.96 -19.39
C GLY A 64 2.53 -13.31 -19.33
N SER A 65 2.45 -13.99 -20.46
CA SER A 65 1.94 -15.37 -20.54
C SER A 65 2.88 -16.23 -21.40
N HIS A 66 3.17 -17.45 -20.96
CA HIS A 66 3.99 -18.43 -21.68
C HIS A 66 3.12 -19.62 -22.11
N ASP A 67 3.21 -20.01 -23.39
CA ASP A 67 2.49 -21.16 -23.95
C ASP A 67 3.24 -22.46 -23.63
N THR A 68 2.63 -23.31 -22.80
CA THR A 68 3.19 -24.61 -22.40
C THR A 68 2.83 -25.73 -23.37
N GLY A 69 1.86 -25.52 -24.27
CA GLY A 69 1.28 -26.57 -25.10
C GLY A 69 0.42 -27.60 -24.35
N GLU A 70 0.22 -27.43 -23.04
CA GLU A 70 -0.63 -28.31 -22.22
C GLU A 70 -2.12 -27.95 -22.33
N HIS A 71 -2.99 -28.73 -21.68
CA HIS A 71 -4.42 -28.43 -21.59
C HIS A 71 -4.70 -27.09 -20.90
N LEU A 72 -3.88 -26.73 -19.90
CA LEU A 72 -3.85 -25.38 -19.33
C LEU A 72 -2.72 -24.61 -20.02
N ARG A 73 -3.03 -24.16 -21.25
CA ARG A 73 -2.06 -23.74 -22.25
C ARG A 73 -1.15 -22.59 -21.81
N TYR A 74 -1.69 -21.59 -21.11
CA TYR A 74 -0.92 -20.40 -20.74
C TYR A 74 -0.60 -20.37 -19.24
N GLU A 75 0.69 -20.31 -18.94
CA GLU A 75 1.22 -20.01 -17.61
C GLU A 75 1.61 -18.54 -17.49
N ARG A 76 1.37 -17.93 -16.32
CA ARG A 76 1.72 -16.54 -16.07
C ARG A 76 3.24 -16.36 -15.89
N THR A 77 3.83 -15.32 -16.47
CA THR A 77 5.25 -14.95 -16.27
C THR A 77 5.37 -13.57 -15.62
N TYR A 78 6.49 -13.32 -14.94
CA TYR A 78 6.73 -12.07 -14.22
C TYR A 78 8.14 -11.56 -14.49
N ALA A 79 8.25 -10.37 -15.09
CA ALA A 79 9.53 -9.71 -15.29
C ALA A 79 9.94 -9.03 -13.97
N ASN A 80 11.15 -9.30 -13.49
CA ASN A 80 11.62 -8.86 -12.17
C ASN A 80 10.62 -9.21 -11.05
N GLY A 81 10.09 -10.44 -11.07
CA GLY A 81 9.01 -10.92 -10.20
C GLY A 81 9.12 -10.48 -8.73
N PRO A 82 10.25 -10.72 -8.04
CA PRO A 82 10.44 -10.29 -6.65
C PRO A 82 10.20 -8.79 -6.39
N MET A 83 10.58 -7.91 -7.31
CA MET A 83 10.41 -6.46 -7.16
C MET A 83 8.95 -6.03 -7.26
N TYR A 84 8.15 -6.72 -8.06
CA TYR A 84 6.76 -6.37 -8.33
C TYR A 84 5.73 -7.26 -7.64
N ALA A 85 6.13 -8.39 -7.05
CA ALA A 85 5.24 -9.32 -6.33
C ALA A 85 4.35 -8.67 -5.26
N PRO A 86 4.79 -7.65 -4.49
CA PRO A 86 3.93 -6.93 -3.55
C PRO A 86 2.80 -6.13 -4.22
N VAL A 87 2.85 -5.94 -5.54
CA VAL A 87 1.86 -5.23 -6.35
C VAL A 87 1.07 -6.22 -7.21
N THR A 88 1.77 -7.03 -8.01
CA THR A 88 1.12 -8.00 -8.91
C THR A 88 0.39 -9.09 -8.12
N GLY A 89 1.01 -9.59 -7.05
CA GLY A 89 0.65 -10.89 -6.49
C GLY A 89 1.06 -12.01 -7.44
N TYR A 90 0.29 -13.08 -7.42
CA TYR A 90 0.46 -14.24 -8.30
C TYR A 90 -0.87 -14.63 -8.95
N ALA A 91 -0.78 -15.34 -10.07
CA ALA A 91 -1.85 -16.05 -10.75
C ALA A 91 -1.38 -17.50 -10.98
N SER A 92 -1.94 -18.41 -10.20
CA SER A 92 -1.61 -19.84 -10.17
C SER A 92 -2.73 -20.67 -10.76
N GLN A 93 -2.39 -21.67 -11.57
CA GLN A 93 -3.34 -22.68 -12.06
C GLN A 93 -3.84 -23.61 -10.93
N VAL A 94 -3.20 -23.59 -9.75
CA VAL A 94 -3.54 -24.44 -8.60
C VAL A 94 -4.11 -23.63 -7.44
N TYR A 95 -3.51 -22.47 -7.12
CA TYR A 95 -3.78 -21.71 -5.90
C TYR A 95 -4.55 -20.40 -6.13
N GLY A 96 -5.10 -20.19 -7.32
CA GLY A 96 -5.89 -19.00 -7.66
C GLY A 96 -5.03 -17.75 -7.85
N THR A 97 -5.60 -16.58 -7.59
CA THR A 97 -4.95 -15.27 -7.80
C THR A 97 -4.83 -14.47 -6.51
N SER A 98 -3.91 -13.51 -6.46
CA SER A 98 -3.76 -12.56 -5.34
C SER A 98 -3.47 -11.13 -5.81
N LEU A 99 -3.69 -10.13 -4.94
CA LEU A 99 -3.40 -8.70 -5.19
C LEU A 99 -3.97 -8.21 -6.54
N LEU A 100 -3.22 -7.50 -7.38
CA LEU A 100 -3.74 -7.01 -8.68
C LEU A 100 -4.17 -8.13 -9.61
N GLU A 101 -3.47 -9.28 -9.61
CA GLU A 101 -3.91 -10.45 -10.36
C GLU A 101 -5.29 -10.95 -9.91
N HIS A 102 -5.71 -10.66 -8.68
CA HIS A 102 -7.04 -10.99 -8.18
C HIS A 102 -8.06 -9.86 -8.38
N THR A 103 -7.73 -8.64 -7.96
CA THR A 103 -8.68 -7.52 -7.99
C THR A 103 -9.05 -7.12 -9.41
N GLU A 104 -8.13 -7.29 -10.35
CA GLU A 104 -8.35 -6.99 -11.77
C GLU A 104 -8.55 -8.28 -12.61
N ASP A 105 -8.94 -9.41 -11.98
CA ASP A 105 -9.07 -10.70 -12.67
C ASP A 105 -10.02 -10.64 -13.86
N GLY A 106 -11.11 -9.88 -13.73
CA GLY A 106 -12.08 -9.70 -14.82
C GLY A 106 -11.43 -9.10 -16.06
N VAL A 107 -10.70 -8.01 -15.88
CA VAL A 107 -10.01 -7.31 -16.98
C VAL A 107 -8.92 -8.21 -17.56
N LEU A 108 -8.03 -8.72 -16.71
CA LEU A 108 -6.87 -9.50 -17.12
C LEU A 108 -7.26 -10.82 -17.81
N SER A 109 -8.35 -11.47 -17.38
CA SER A 109 -8.83 -12.74 -17.97
C SER A 109 -9.78 -12.57 -19.16
N GLY A 110 -10.23 -11.34 -19.45
CA GLY A 110 -11.15 -11.07 -20.56
C GLY A 110 -12.64 -11.31 -20.23
N THR A 111 -12.98 -11.50 -18.96
CA THR A 111 -14.36 -11.74 -18.50
C THR A 111 -15.08 -10.46 -18.05
N ASP A 112 -14.37 -9.33 -17.96
CA ASP A 112 -14.99 -8.04 -17.64
C ASP A 112 -15.97 -7.62 -18.76
N PRO A 113 -17.25 -7.33 -18.44
CA PRO A 113 -18.24 -6.94 -19.43
C PRO A 113 -17.85 -5.70 -20.25
N LEU A 114 -17.06 -4.78 -19.71
CA LEU A 114 -16.62 -3.55 -20.39
C LEU A 114 -15.62 -3.83 -21.52
N LEU A 115 -15.04 -5.03 -21.57
CA LEU A 115 -14.21 -5.50 -22.66
C LEU A 115 -15.03 -5.94 -23.89
N SER A 116 -16.31 -6.27 -23.72
CA SER A 116 -17.17 -6.70 -24.82
C SER A 116 -17.82 -5.52 -25.54
N PRO A 117 -17.77 -5.45 -26.88
CA PRO A 117 -18.59 -4.52 -27.65
C PRO A 117 -20.09 -4.91 -27.66
N PHE A 118 -20.42 -6.20 -27.43
CA PHE A 118 -21.79 -6.73 -27.40
C PHE A 118 -21.95 -7.81 -26.32
N PRO A 119 -22.16 -7.43 -25.04
CA PRO A 119 -22.13 -8.36 -23.89
C PRO A 119 -23.07 -9.57 -24.04
N LEU A 120 -24.28 -9.35 -24.56
CA LEU A 120 -25.32 -10.38 -24.74
C LEU A 120 -24.98 -11.42 -25.82
N TRP A 121 -24.11 -11.09 -26.78
CA TRP A 121 -23.69 -12.03 -27.83
C TRP A 121 -22.58 -12.98 -27.35
N ASN A 122 -21.68 -12.51 -26.48
CA ASN A 122 -20.62 -13.35 -25.92
C ASN A 122 -21.17 -14.41 -24.96
N ASP A 123 -22.23 -14.08 -24.20
CA ASP A 123 -22.92 -15.06 -23.34
C ASP A 123 -23.62 -16.16 -24.16
N LEU A 124 -24.08 -15.83 -25.38
CA LEU A 124 -24.71 -16.78 -26.29
C LEU A 124 -23.68 -17.62 -27.07
N ALA A 125 -22.57 -17.02 -27.49
CA ALA A 125 -21.50 -17.66 -28.27
C ALA A 125 -20.46 -18.39 -27.41
N ARG A 126 -20.38 -18.10 -26.10
CA ARG A 126 -19.32 -18.53 -25.18
C ARG A 126 -17.90 -18.11 -25.61
N ASP A 127 -17.79 -17.14 -26.51
CA ASP A 127 -16.51 -16.56 -26.92
C ASP A 127 -16.00 -15.62 -25.82
N ARG A 128 -14.75 -15.83 -25.41
CA ARG A 128 -14.07 -14.95 -24.44
C ARG A 128 -13.38 -13.82 -25.18
N ASN A 129 -13.53 -12.60 -24.67
CA ASN A 129 -12.73 -11.49 -25.17
C ASN A 129 -11.26 -11.72 -24.80
N PRO A 130 -10.31 -11.19 -25.59
CA PRO A 130 -8.92 -11.09 -25.16
C PRO A 130 -8.82 -10.35 -23.81
N GLY A 131 -7.88 -10.79 -22.97
CA GLY A 131 -7.56 -10.08 -21.73
C GLY A 131 -7.16 -8.63 -22.00
N GLY A 132 -7.62 -7.73 -21.15
CA GLY A 132 -7.19 -6.33 -21.12
C GLY A 132 -6.00 -6.11 -20.19
N ASP A 133 -5.38 -4.94 -20.28
CA ASP A 133 -4.22 -4.57 -19.48
C ASP A 133 -4.58 -3.66 -18.31
N VAL A 134 -3.78 -3.72 -17.25
CA VAL A 134 -3.89 -2.89 -16.05
C VAL A 134 -2.67 -1.98 -15.98
N VAL A 135 -2.86 -0.67 -16.19
CA VAL A 135 -1.79 0.32 -16.07
C VAL A 135 -1.71 0.79 -14.63
N THR A 136 -0.57 0.54 -13.98
CA THR A 136 -0.33 0.96 -12.61
C THR A 136 0.11 2.43 -12.51
N THR A 137 0.07 2.98 -11.31
CA THR A 137 0.62 4.30 -10.99
C THR A 137 2.11 4.30 -10.71
N LEU A 138 2.73 3.12 -10.65
CA LEU A 138 4.11 2.95 -10.22
C LEU A 138 5.07 3.75 -11.12
N HIS A 139 6.07 4.32 -10.47
CA HIS A 139 7.20 4.96 -11.12
C HIS A 139 8.38 3.98 -11.09
N ARG A 140 8.82 3.51 -12.26
CA ARG A 140 9.86 2.49 -12.38
C ARG A 140 11.10 2.77 -11.52
N GLY A 141 11.73 3.93 -11.73
CA GLY A 141 12.95 4.26 -10.99
C GLY A 141 12.73 4.38 -9.48
N ALA A 142 11.50 4.70 -9.04
CA ALA A 142 11.19 4.77 -7.61
C ALA A 142 11.02 3.37 -7.03
N GLN A 143 10.37 2.45 -7.76
CA GLN A 143 10.22 1.05 -7.40
C GLN A 143 11.58 0.34 -7.33
N GLU A 144 12.43 0.54 -8.34
CA GLU A 144 13.80 0.00 -8.42
C GLU A 144 14.66 0.51 -7.27
N ALA A 145 14.73 1.83 -7.06
CA ALA A 145 15.48 2.42 -5.95
C ALA A 145 15.00 1.94 -4.57
N ALA A 146 13.69 1.75 -4.41
CA ALA A 146 13.12 1.21 -3.17
C ALA A 146 13.52 -0.25 -2.93
N TYR A 147 13.46 -1.08 -3.97
CA TYR A 147 13.78 -2.51 -3.90
C TYR A 147 15.27 -2.75 -3.67
N GLU A 148 16.12 -2.08 -4.45
CA GLU A 148 17.58 -2.14 -4.31
C GLU A 148 18.04 -1.55 -2.97
N GLY A 149 17.43 -0.46 -2.51
CA GLY A 149 17.79 0.19 -1.25
C GLY A 149 17.55 -0.68 -0.02
N LEU A 150 16.53 -1.54 -0.03
CA LEU A 150 16.35 -2.55 1.03
C LEU A 150 17.47 -3.59 0.99
N ALA A 151 18.07 -3.86 -0.17
CA ALA A 151 19.22 -4.75 -0.33
C ALA A 151 19.05 -6.13 0.33
N GLY A 152 17.84 -6.69 0.27
CA GLY A 152 17.49 -7.96 0.89
C GLY A 152 17.16 -7.88 2.39
N ARG A 153 17.38 -6.74 3.06
CA ARG A 153 16.95 -6.52 4.44
C ARG A 153 15.43 -6.57 4.53
N LYS A 154 14.94 -7.19 5.61
CA LYS A 154 13.51 -7.31 5.88
C LYS A 154 12.92 -5.91 6.11
N GLY A 155 11.83 -5.57 5.44
CA GLY A 155 11.30 -4.21 5.49
C GLY A 155 10.31 -3.90 4.39
N ALA A 156 9.95 -2.64 4.26
CA ALA A 156 9.06 -2.15 3.23
C ALA A 156 9.26 -0.67 2.93
N VAL A 157 8.89 -0.30 1.71
CA VAL A 157 8.87 1.09 1.23
C VAL A 157 7.54 1.38 0.58
N ALA A 158 6.93 2.50 0.91
CA ALA A 158 5.79 3.06 0.20
C ALA A 158 6.11 4.50 -0.22
N ALA A 159 5.85 4.83 -1.49
CA ALA A 159 6.00 6.19 -2.01
C ALA A 159 4.71 6.65 -2.68
N ILE A 160 4.30 7.89 -2.42
CA ILE A 160 3.04 8.48 -2.89
C ILE A 160 3.34 9.85 -3.50
N GLU A 161 2.70 10.18 -4.62
CA GLU A 161 2.65 11.55 -5.15
C GLU A 161 1.65 12.38 -4.31
N PRO A 162 2.10 13.41 -3.57
CA PRO A 162 1.24 14.13 -2.63
C PRO A 162 0.02 14.79 -3.29
N ALA A 163 0.20 15.34 -4.49
CA ALA A 163 -0.81 16.11 -5.19
C ALA A 163 -1.99 15.26 -5.69
N THR A 164 -1.84 13.94 -5.87
CA THR A 164 -2.84 13.07 -6.50
C THR A 164 -3.20 11.84 -5.69
N GLY A 165 -2.30 11.35 -4.83
CA GLY A 165 -2.43 10.05 -4.17
C GLY A 165 -1.93 8.87 -5.02
N ARG A 166 -1.29 9.10 -6.17
CA ARG A 166 -0.67 8.02 -6.95
C ARG A 166 0.37 7.28 -6.13
N ILE A 167 0.29 5.96 -6.05
CA ILE A 167 1.34 5.15 -5.45
C ILE A 167 2.48 5.02 -6.46
N LEU A 168 3.63 5.62 -6.16
CA LEU A 168 4.80 5.63 -7.02
C LEU A 168 5.70 4.42 -6.77
N ALA A 169 5.75 3.92 -5.54
CA ALA A 169 6.46 2.69 -5.20
C ALA A 169 5.73 1.95 -4.08
N LEU A 170 5.70 0.62 -4.15
CA LEU A 170 5.18 -0.25 -3.11
C LEU A 170 6.01 -1.53 -3.06
N VAL A 171 6.95 -1.58 -2.12
CA VAL A 171 7.97 -2.62 -2.01
C VAL A 171 7.89 -3.29 -0.64
N SER A 172 8.10 -4.60 -0.62
CA SER A 172 8.21 -5.43 0.58
C SER A 172 9.39 -6.38 0.39
N ALA A 173 10.21 -6.54 1.43
CA ALA A 173 11.33 -7.46 1.45
C ALA A 173 11.34 -8.30 2.76
N PRO A 174 11.81 -9.57 2.72
CA PRO A 174 12.09 -10.32 1.50
C PRO A 174 10.82 -10.55 0.68
N SER A 175 11.01 -10.80 -0.61
CA SER A 175 9.95 -11.03 -1.60
C SER A 175 10.15 -12.40 -2.26
N TYR A 176 9.36 -12.72 -3.28
CA TYR A 176 9.41 -14.00 -4.00
C TYR A 176 9.16 -13.78 -5.49
N ASP A 177 9.65 -14.69 -6.34
CA ASP A 177 9.28 -14.71 -7.74
C ASP A 177 7.91 -15.39 -7.91
N PRO A 178 6.85 -14.68 -8.35
CA PRO A 178 5.52 -15.28 -8.50
C PRO A 178 5.46 -16.36 -9.60
N SER A 179 6.43 -16.38 -10.52
CA SER A 179 6.50 -17.36 -11.63
C SER A 179 6.55 -18.80 -11.13
N VAL A 180 7.10 -19.03 -9.93
CA VAL A 180 7.21 -20.38 -9.33
C VAL A 180 5.85 -20.95 -8.91
N LEU A 181 4.79 -20.14 -8.93
CA LEU A 181 3.41 -20.52 -8.59
C LEU A 181 2.49 -20.65 -9.80
N SER A 182 2.91 -20.27 -11.01
CA SER A 182 2.00 -20.07 -12.14
C SER A 182 1.37 -21.35 -12.70
N GLY A 183 2.15 -22.44 -12.79
CA GLY A 183 1.75 -23.69 -13.44
C GLY A 183 0.88 -24.63 -12.61
N ASN A 184 0.75 -25.87 -13.10
CA ASN A 184 -0.06 -26.93 -12.48
C ASN A 184 0.75 -28.16 -12.00
N GLY A 185 2.06 -28.18 -12.22
CA GLY A 185 2.92 -29.31 -11.88
C GLY A 185 3.24 -29.45 -10.38
N SER A 186 3.87 -30.58 -10.01
CA SER A 186 4.26 -30.86 -8.62
C SER A 186 5.24 -29.86 -8.01
N SER A 187 6.00 -29.13 -8.85
CA SER A 187 6.89 -28.04 -8.43
C SER A 187 6.13 -26.91 -7.75
N VAL A 188 4.95 -26.56 -8.25
CA VAL A 188 4.11 -25.47 -7.73
C VAL A 188 3.67 -25.77 -6.30
N ALA A 189 3.32 -27.02 -6.00
CA ALA A 189 3.00 -27.44 -4.63
C ALA A 189 4.20 -27.38 -3.67
N ARG A 190 5.42 -27.68 -4.15
CA ARG A 190 6.65 -27.53 -3.34
C ARG A 190 6.95 -26.06 -3.07
N SER A 191 6.89 -25.21 -4.10
CA SER A 191 7.09 -23.77 -3.97
C SER A 191 6.09 -23.14 -3.00
N TRP A 192 4.80 -23.49 -3.13
CA TRP A 192 3.75 -23.03 -2.23
C TRP A 192 4.02 -23.41 -0.77
N LYS A 193 4.39 -24.67 -0.52
CA LYS A 193 4.75 -25.14 0.83
C LYS A 193 5.98 -24.40 1.37
N SER A 194 6.99 -24.19 0.54
CA SER A 194 8.20 -23.46 0.91
C SER A 194 7.89 -22.01 1.30
N LEU A 195 7.21 -21.27 0.43
CA LEU A 195 6.92 -19.84 0.63
C LEU A 195 6.00 -19.58 1.84
N ASN A 196 5.01 -20.44 2.08
CA ASN A 196 4.13 -20.31 3.26
C ASN A 196 4.82 -20.74 4.57
N GLY A 197 5.67 -21.77 4.48
CA GLY A 197 6.44 -22.32 5.60
C GLY A 197 7.62 -21.44 6.01
N ASP A 198 8.08 -20.57 5.13
CA ASP A 198 9.21 -19.67 5.36
C ASP A 198 8.99 -18.78 6.61
N ALA A 199 10.02 -18.68 7.45
CA ALA A 199 9.99 -17.87 8.66
C ALA A 199 9.95 -16.37 8.35
N ASP A 200 10.58 -15.96 7.24
CA ASP A 200 10.66 -14.58 6.81
C ASP A 200 9.44 -14.12 6.01
N LYS A 201 8.46 -14.99 5.75
CA LYS A 201 7.17 -14.65 5.13
C LYS A 201 7.33 -13.79 3.86
N PRO A 202 8.00 -14.28 2.81
CA PRO A 202 8.26 -13.51 1.60
C PRO A 202 6.99 -13.12 0.84
N MET A 203 5.88 -13.86 1.02
CA MET A 203 4.57 -13.53 0.44
C MET A 203 3.81 -12.44 1.20
N LEU A 204 4.28 -12.01 2.38
CA LEU A 204 3.63 -10.94 3.15
C LEU A 204 4.00 -9.59 2.54
N ASN A 205 3.00 -8.86 2.03
CA ASN A 205 3.19 -7.46 1.65
C ASN A 205 3.23 -6.58 2.92
N ARG A 206 4.44 -6.33 3.44
CA ARG A 206 4.69 -5.52 4.63
C ARG A 206 4.27 -4.06 4.49
N ALA A 207 4.28 -3.51 3.28
CA ALA A 207 3.92 -2.11 3.02
C ALA A 207 2.46 -1.80 3.35
N VAL A 208 1.58 -2.82 3.30
CA VAL A 208 0.12 -2.64 3.47
C VAL A 208 -0.54 -3.65 4.41
N ARG A 209 0.05 -4.82 4.68
CA ARG A 209 -0.55 -5.87 5.51
C ARG A 209 0.06 -5.97 6.90
N LYS A 210 1.26 -5.44 7.12
CA LYS A 210 1.92 -5.44 8.43
C LYS A 210 1.89 -4.04 9.02
N THR A 211 1.54 -3.98 10.31
CA THR A 211 1.53 -2.75 11.09
C THR A 211 2.66 -2.77 12.10
N TYR A 212 3.31 -1.64 12.32
CA TYR A 212 4.43 -1.47 13.25
C TYR A 212 4.17 -0.29 14.17
N PRO A 213 4.81 -0.20 15.36
CA PRO A 213 4.93 1.07 16.04
C PRO A 213 5.62 2.09 15.11
N PRO A 214 4.99 3.23 14.78
CA PRO A 214 5.64 4.27 13.98
C PRO A 214 6.74 5.02 14.75
N GLY A 215 6.74 4.94 16.09
CA GLY A 215 7.70 5.64 16.94
C GLY A 215 7.73 7.14 16.64
N SER A 216 8.93 7.74 16.65
CA SER A 216 9.10 9.19 16.47
C SER A 216 8.57 9.74 15.15
N THR A 217 8.28 8.93 14.12
CA THR A 217 7.62 9.41 12.91
C THR A 217 6.19 9.88 13.16
N PHE A 218 5.53 9.35 14.20
CA PHE A 218 4.19 9.79 14.62
C PHE A 218 4.19 11.20 15.23
N LYS A 219 5.36 11.73 15.65
CA LYS A 219 5.48 13.10 16.15
C LYS A 219 5.06 14.15 15.11
N VAL A 220 5.04 13.80 13.81
CA VAL A 220 4.43 14.61 12.75
C VAL A 220 2.93 14.84 13.02
N VAL A 221 2.20 13.79 13.38
CA VAL A 221 0.77 13.87 13.73
C VAL A 221 0.58 14.66 15.02
N THR A 222 1.43 14.42 16.02
CA THR A 222 1.38 15.15 17.31
C THR A 222 1.70 16.63 17.15
N ALA A 223 2.69 17.01 16.33
CA ALA A 223 3.00 18.40 16.00
C ALA A 223 1.80 19.08 15.33
N ALA A 224 1.22 18.44 14.31
CA ALA A 224 0.04 18.94 13.63
C ALA A 224 -1.13 19.16 14.60
N ALA A 225 -1.39 18.21 15.50
CA ALA A 225 -2.45 18.32 16.50
C ALA A 225 -2.19 19.44 17.52
N ALA A 226 -0.94 19.63 17.96
CA ALA A 226 -0.57 20.66 18.91
C ALA A 226 -0.73 22.07 18.32
N LEU A 227 -0.30 22.26 17.07
CA LEU A 227 -0.43 23.52 16.34
C LEU A 227 -1.89 23.84 16.00
N ASP A 228 -2.65 22.89 15.44
CA ASP A 228 -4.06 23.12 15.06
C ASP A 228 -4.97 23.40 16.27
N SER A 229 -4.59 22.92 17.45
CA SER A 229 -5.34 23.10 18.69
C SER A 229 -4.93 24.31 19.51
N GLY A 230 -3.90 25.06 19.08
CA GLY A 230 -3.36 26.22 19.80
C GLY A 230 -2.60 25.86 21.08
N VAL A 231 -2.16 24.61 21.24
CA VAL A 231 -1.29 24.22 22.36
C VAL A 231 0.12 24.77 22.18
N VAL A 232 0.54 24.88 20.91
CA VAL A 232 1.75 25.57 20.47
C VAL A 232 1.30 26.62 19.45
N GLU A 233 1.69 27.88 19.67
CA GLU A 233 1.38 28.99 18.77
C GLU A 233 2.65 29.50 18.04
N ASP A 234 3.82 29.35 18.68
CA ASP A 234 5.13 29.69 18.14
C ASP A 234 6.06 28.45 18.19
N LEU A 235 6.80 28.19 17.11
CA LEU A 235 7.72 27.07 17.00
C LEU A 235 8.98 27.24 17.88
N ASP A 236 9.31 28.49 18.20
CA ASP A 236 10.56 28.90 18.83
C ASP A 236 10.36 29.32 20.30
N GLU A 237 9.13 29.25 20.81
CA GLU A 237 8.82 29.41 22.24
C GLU A 237 9.17 28.16 23.07
N PRO A 238 9.75 28.33 24.28
CA PRO A 238 9.99 27.22 25.21
C PRO A 238 8.73 26.43 25.57
N THR A 239 8.86 25.10 25.66
CA THR A 239 7.70 24.20 25.85
C THR A 239 7.37 23.86 27.31
N ASP A 240 8.16 24.37 28.27
CA ASP A 240 8.09 24.05 29.72
C ASP A 240 8.21 22.52 29.98
N SER A 241 8.82 21.77 29.05
CA SER A 241 8.89 20.32 29.09
C SER A 241 10.08 19.83 29.92
N PRO A 242 9.86 19.14 31.06
CA PRO A 242 10.97 18.63 31.85
C PRO A 242 11.68 17.47 31.15
N ASP A 243 12.96 17.31 31.44
CA ASP A 243 13.75 16.14 31.06
C ASP A 243 14.44 15.55 32.30
N PRO A 244 14.00 14.39 32.83
CA PRO A 244 12.99 13.48 32.28
C PRO A 244 11.53 13.92 32.56
N TYR A 245 10.58 13.43 31.75
CA TYR A 245 9.15 13.69 31.92
C TYR A 245 8.45 12.55 32.67
N ARG A 246 7.96 12.82 33.89
CA ARG A 246 7.18 11.84 34.66
C ARG A 246 5.78 11.68 34.05
N LEU A 247 5.45 10.46 33.63
CA LEU A 247 4.16 10.16 33.00
C LEU A 247 3.00 10.40 33.99
N PRO A 248 1.94 11.12 33.58
CA PRO A 248 0.85 11.51 34.47
C PRO A 248 0.20 10.31 35.18
N GLY A 249 0.03 10.39 36.50
CA GLY A 249 -0.62 9.32 37.29
C GLY A 249 0.26 8.09 37.55
N THR A 250 1.54 8.11 37.20
CA THR A 250 2.47 6.98 37.39
C THR A 250 3.74 7.40 38.14
N ARG A 251 4.63 6.45 38.43
CA ARG A 251 6.01 6.74 38.90
C ARG A 251 7.05 6.61 37.77
N THR A 252 6.61 6.34 36.54
CA THR A 252 7.48 6.09 35.39
C THR A 252 7.91 7.41 34.78
N SER A 253 9.22 7.56 34.56
CA SER A 253 9.81 8.70 33.88
C SER A 253 10.18 8.32 32.45
N LEU A 254 9.72 9.12 31.49
CA LEU A 254 10.10 9.03 30.09
C LEU A 254 11.39 9.83 29.87
N THR A 255 12.34 9.23 29.17
CA THR A 255 13.63 9.85 28.82
C THR A 255 13.73 10.08 27.31
N ASN A 256 14.72 10.89 26.93
CA ASN A 256 15.10 11.12 25.54
C ASN A 256 16.27 10.23 25.13
N GLU A 257 16.43 10.04 23.81
CA GLU A 257 17.63 9.43 23.24
C GLU A 257 18.76 10.45 23.08
N SER A 258 18.40 11.74 22.92
CA SER A 258 19.31 12.88 22.85
C SER A 258 19.30 13.69 24.16
N GLU A 259 20.42 14.32 24.49
CA GLU A 259 20.50 15.29 25.59
C GLU A 259 19.91 16.66 25.19
N GLY A 260 19.69 17.53 26.18
CA GLY A 260 19.30 18.93 25.95
C GLY A 260 17.85 19.11 25.48
N CYS A 261 16.93 18.27 25.95
CA CYS A 261 15.51 18.33 25.59
C CYS A 261 14.63 19.02 26.66
N GLU A 262 15.23 19.56 27.73
CA GLU A 262 14.54 20.34 28.74
C GLU A 262 14.13 21.70 28.18
N ASP A 263 12.84 22.03 28.30
CA ASP A 263 12.22 23.30 27.90
C ASP A 263 12.44 23.77 26.46
N VAL A 264 13.02 22.94 25.61
CA VAL A 264 13.34 23.34 24.24
C VAL A 264 12.08 23.66 23.43
N PRO A 265 12.18 24.58 22.47
CA PRO A 265 11.09 24.89 21.56
C PRO A 265 10.68 23.71 20.68
N LEU A 266 9.48 23.76 20.10
CA LEU A 266 8.97 22.70 19.22
C LEU A 266 9.91 22.44 18.04
N ARG A 267 10.54 23.48 17.47
CA ARG A 267 11.53 23.34 16.40
C ARG A 267 12.67 22.41 16.78
N LYS A 268 13.38 22.75 17.85
CA LYS A 268 14.49 21.96 18.38
C LYS A 268 14.03 20.56 18.82
N ALA A 269 12.87 20.48 19.47
CA ALA A 269 12.30 19.20 19.89
C ALA A 269 12.03 18.27 18.70
N PHE A 270 11.61 18.81 17.55
CA PHE A 270 11.33 18.04 16.35
C PHE A 270 12.64 17.56 15.67
N GLU A 271 13.63 18.44 15.53
CA GLU A 271 14.96 18.15 14.97
C GLU A 271 15.68 17.01 15.72
N TRP A 272 15.76 17.15 17.05
CA TRP A 272 16.45 16.24 17.96
C TRP A 272 15.54 15.15 18.50
N SER A 273 14.28 15.15 18.09
CA SER A 273 13.32 14.08 18.39
C SER A 273 13.07 13.90 19.90
N CYS A 274 12.93 14.97 20.66
CA CYS A 274 12.70 14.96 22.11
C CYS A 274 11.35 14.30 22.49
N ASN A 275 11.39 13.06 22.98
CA ASN A 275 10.24 12.31 23.48
C ASN A 275 9.47 13.05 24.58
N THR A 276 10.18 13.66 25.54
CA THR A 276 9.55 14.33 26.70
C THR A 276 8.61 15.45 26.26
N VAL A 277 9.06 16.29 25.33
CA VAL A 277 8.27 17.38 24.72
C VAL A 277 7.03 16.84 24.03
N PHE A 278 7.18 15.90 23.09
CA PHE A 278 6.03 15.38 22.33
C PHE A 278 5.03 14.59 23.18
N ALA A 279 5.52 13.87 24.20
CA ALA A 279 4.66 13.19 25.16
C ALA A 279 3.85 14.18 25.99
N LYS A 280 4.46 15.28 26.47
CA LYS A 280 3.77 16.35 27.20
C LYS A 280 2.77 17.08 26.29
N LEU A 281 3.16 17.41 25.06
CA LEU A 281 2.29 18.07 24.08
C LEU A 281 1.05 17.23 23.77
N GLY A 282 1.21 15.94 23.49
CA GLY A 282 0.08 15.04 23.25
C GLY A 282 -0.90 14.97 24.43
N VAL A 283 -0.39 14.99 25.66
CA VAL A 283 -1.22 15.08 26.88
C VAL A 283 -1.96 16.41 26.97
N ARG A 284 -1.32 17.53 26.62
CA ARG A 284 -1.94 18.87 26.60
C ARG A 284 -3.03 18.98 25.52
N VAL A 285 -2.80 18.40 24.34
CA VAL A 285 -3.79 18.32 23.26
C VAL A 285 -5.01 17.48 23.69
N GLY A 286 -4.75 16.37 24.38
CA GLY A 286 -5.77 15.47 24.90
C GLY A 286 -6.25 14.41 23.90
N ALA A 287 -6.71 13.27 24.44
CA ALA A 287 -6.98 12.05 23.67
C ALA A 287 -7.97 12.26 22.51
N ARG A 288 -9.06 13.01 22.75
CA ARG A 288 -10.08 13.28 21.72
C ARG A 288 -9.52 14.02 20.52
N ARG A 289 -8.74 15.09 20.73
CA ARG A 289 -8.17 15.90 19.65
C ARG A 289 -7.05 15.15 18.93
N MET A 290 -6.22 14.41 19.67
CA MET A 290 -5.22 13.51 19.08
C MET A 290 -5.87 12.44 18.19
N ALA A 291 -6.90 11.75 18.67
CA ALA A 291 -7.60 10.74 17.89
C ALA A 291 -8.31 11.33 16.66
N THR A 292 -8.91 12.51 16.79
CA THR A 292 -9.53 13.23 15.65
C THR A 292 -8.49 13.55 14.59
N THR A 293 -7.32 14.06 15.01
CA THR A 293 -6.22 14.40 14.10
C THR A 293 -5.68 13.13 13.41
N ALA A 294 -5.40 12.07 14.18
CA ALA A 294 -4.94 10.79 13.64
C ALA A 294 -5.93 10.20 12.62
N ALA A 295 -7.24 10.21 12.91
CA ALA A 295 -8.26 9.76 11.97
C ALA A 295 -8.31 10.62 10.69
N ALA A 296 -8.11 11.93 10.82
CA ALA A 296 -8.02 12.83 9.68
C ALA A 296 -6.78 12.56 8.80
N PHE A 297 -5.71 11.96 9.35
CA PHE A 297 -4.57 11.44 8.58
C PHE A 297 -4.82 10.06 7.94
N GLY A 298 -5.83 9.29 8.38
CA GLY A 298 -6.12 7.95 7.88
C GLY A 298 -6.08 6.82 8.91
N PHE A 299 -5.73 7.11 10.17
CA PHE A 299 -5.77 6.09 11.22
C PHE A 299 -7.21 5.68 11.55
N ASN A 300 -7.38 4.45 12.03
CA ASN A 300 -8.64 3.78 12.35
C ASN A 300 -9.60 3.65 11.14
N ASP A 301 -9.07 3.63 9.92
CA ASP A 301 -9.82 3.41 8.69
C ASP A 301 -9.64 1.95 8.22
N ALA A 302 -10.58 1.08 8.61
CA ALA A 302 -10.58 -0.33 8.23
C ALA A 302 -11.00 -0.57 6.76
N ASP A 303 -11.52 0.46 6.09
CA ASP A 303 -12.06 0.40 4.74
C ASP A 303 -11.06 0.84 3.67
N LEU A 304 -9.86 1.26 4.05
CA LEU A 304 -8.81 1.64 3.11
C LEU A 304 -8.46 0.47 2.15
N ARG A 305 -8.53 0.74 0.83
CA ARG A 305 -8.23 -0.21 -0.27
C ARG A 305 -7.32 0.42 -1.33
N ILE A 306 -6.42 -0.37 -1.93
CA ILE A 306 -5.53 0.04 -3.04
C ILE A 306 -5.21 -1.05 -4.10
N PRO A 307 -6.13 -1.45 -4.99
CA PRO A 307 -7.55 -1.79 -4.82
C PRO A 307 -7.80 -2.99 -3.87
N PHE A 308 -6.76 -3.67 -3.41
CA PHE A 308 -6.87 -4.69 -2.35
C PHE A 308 -6.82 -4.08 -0.95
N SER A 309 -7.23 -4.82 0.08
CA SER A 309 -7.30 -4.29 1.45
C SER A 309 -5.94 -3.89 2.03
N VAL A 310 -5.95 -2.78 2.77
CA VAL A 310 -4.84 -2.32 3.61
C VAL A 310 -5.19 -2.64 5.06
N ALA A 311 -4.21 -3.08 5.84
CA ALA A 311 -4.38 -3.30 7.27
C ALA A 311 -4.63 -1.95 7.97
N GLU A 312 -5.59 -1.96 8.89
CA GLU A 312 -5.95 -0.78 9.68
C GLU A 312 -4.74 -0.31 10.51
N SER A 313 -4.37 0.95 10.34
CA SER A 313 -3.39 1.62 11.22
C SER A 313 -4.15 2.22 12.38
N THR A 314 -3.76 1.94 13.62
CA THR A 314 -4.57 2.23 14.81
C THR A 314 -4.02 3.36 15.67
N PHE A 315 -4.93 4.16 16.23
CA PHE A 315 -4.69 5.08 17.33
C PHE A 315 -5.85 4.98 18.34
N ASP A 316 -5.57 4.54 19.56
CA ASP A 316 -6.62 4.26 20.55
C ASP A 316 -7.18 5.57 21.16
N PRO A 317 -8.48 5.88 20.98
CA PRO A 317 -9.09 7.08 21.54
C PRO A 317 -9.42 6.96 23.04
N LYS A 318 -9.35 5.76 23.63
CA LYS A 318 -9.80 5.46 25.00
C LYS A 318 -8.63 5.23 25.96
N VAL A 319 -7.55 5.96 25.76
CA VAL A 319 -6.33 5.89 26.57
C VAL A 319 -6.35 6.85 27.76
N ASP A 320 -5.73 6.46 28.86
CA ASP A 320 -5.43 7.38 29.96
C ASP A 320 -4.32 8.38 29.60
N ARG A 321 -3.99 9.32 30.50
CA ARG A 321 -2.99 10.36 30.22
C ARG A 321 -1.56 9.82 30.06
N ALA A 322 -1.18 8.75 30.76
CA ALA A 322 0.15 8.14 30.60
C ALA A 322 0.24 7.36 29.29
N GLN A 323 -0.80 6.59 28.95
CA GLN A 323 -0.92 5.88 27.70
C GLN A 323 -1.00 6.84 26.50
N LEU A 324 -1.69 7.97 26.64
CA LEU A 324 -1.72 9.03 25.62
C LEU A 324 -0.33 9.62 25.39
N ALA A 325 0.43 9.87 26.45
CA ALA A 325 1.79 10.38 26.34
C ALA A 325 2.67 9.46 25.49
N LEU A 326 2.61 8.14 25.73
CA LEU A 326 3.30 7.12 24.93
C LEU A 326 2.75 7.02 23.50
N SER A 327 1.44 7.06 23.33
CA SER A 327 0.79 7.02 22.00
C SER A 327 1.19 8.22 21.14
N SER A 328 1.38 9.38 21.75
CA SER A 328 1.76 10.63 21.08
C SER A 328 3.21 10.65 20.57
N ILE A 329 4.03 9.69 20.99
CA ILE A 329 5.36 9.44 20.42
C ILE A 329 5.39 8.17 19.55
N GLY A 330 4.21 7.67 19.14
CA GLY A 330 4.06 6.51 18.26
C GLY A 330 4.30 5.16 18.93
N GLN A 331 4.20 5.10 20.26
CA GLN A 331 4.38 3.89 21.08
C GLN A 331 3.03 3.40 21.64
N TYR A 332 3.07 2.55 22.67
CA TYR A 332 1.91 1.88 23.27
C TYR A 332 1.15 1.05 22.22
N ASN A 333 -0.12 1.37 21.94
CA ASN A 333 -0.97 0.68 20.98
C ASN A 333 -1.06 1.38 19.61
N THR A 334 -0.31 2.47 19.40
CA THR A 334 -0.29 3.16 18.10
C THR A 334 0.45 2.29 17.10
N ARG A 335 -0.21 1.88 16.02
CA ARG A 335 0.36 1.02 14.97
C ARG A 335 0.08 1.61 13.59
N ALA A 336 1.03 1.51 12.66
CA ALA A 336 0.88 2.02 11.30
C ALA A 336 1.48 1.08 10.25
N THR A 337 0.86 1.03 9.07
CA THR A 337 1.50 0.48 7.87
C THR A 337 2.46 1.51 7.25
N PRO A 338 3.48 1.08 6.49
CA PRO A 338 4.31 2.00 5.71
C PRO A 338 3.48 2.88 4.77
N LEU A 339 2.46 2.34 4.12
CA LEU A 339 1.56 3.15 3.28
C LEU A 339 0.86 4.26 4.08
N GLN A 340 0.37 3.97 5.28
CA GLN A 340 -0.27 5.00 6.14
C GLN A 340 0.72 6.10 6.53
N MET A 341 1.96 5.74 6.86
CA MET A 341 2.97 6.75 7.20
C MET A 341 3.44 7.56 5.98
N ALA A 342 3.42 6.99 4.78
CA ALA A 342 3.62 7.74 3.54
C ALA A 342 2.46 8.72 3.29
N MET A 343 1.22 8.35 3.62
CA MET A 343 0.06 9.26 3.56
C MET A 343 0.20 10.44 4.55
N VAL A 344 0.76 10.22 5.75
CA VAL A 344 1.05 11.30 6.72
C VAL A 344 2.03 12.31 6.12
N ALA A 345 3.16 11.84 5.57
CA ALA A 345 4.13 12.71 4.92
C ALA A 345 3.55 13.42 3.68
N ALA A 346 2.76 12.70 2.88
CA ALA A 346 2.07 13.26 1.71
C ALA A 346 1.10 14.38 2.12
N ALA A 347 0.39 14.24 3.24
CA ALA A 347 -0.52 15.25 3.72
C ALA A 347 0.20 16.55 4.12
N VAL A 348 1.34 16.45 4.82
CA VAL A 348 2.19 17.62 5.12
C VAL A 348 2.63 18.30 3.82
N ALA A 349 3.14 17.51 2.87
CA ALA A 349 3.62 18.00 1.59
C ALA A 349 2.52 18.65 0.73
N ASN A 350 1.27 18.21 0.88
CA ASN A 350 0.09 18.66 0.13
C ASN A 350 -0.80 19.64 0.92
N GLY A 351 -0.19 20.50 1.75
CA GLY A 351 -0.92 21.59 2.44
C GLY A 351 -1.98 21.09 3.44
N GLY A 352 -1.73 19.96 4.07
CA GLY A 352 -2.61 19.32 5.05
C GLY A 352 -3.69 18.43 4.46
N LYS A 353 -3.72 18.20 3.14
CA LYS A 353 -4.73 17.38 2.46
C LYS A 353 -4.23 15.95 2.25
N VAL A 354 -4.93 14.98 2.83
CA VAL A 354 -4.73 13.56 2.54
C VAL A 354 -5.61 13.20 1.34
N ARG A 355 -4.99 12.74 0.26
CA ARG A 355 -5.68 12.15 -0.89
C ARG A 355 -5.74 10.64 -0.71
N SER A 356 -6.86 10.01 -1.05
CA SER A 356 -6.93 8.54 -1.04
C SER A 356 -5.88 7.95 -1.98
N PRO A 357 -4.99 7.07 -1.49
CA PRO A 357 -3.95 6.48 -2.30
C PRO A 357 -4.56 5.52 -3.33
N TYR A 358 -3.85 5.31 -4.44
CA TYR A 358 -4.29 4.38 -5.47
C TYR A 358 -3.17 3.81 -6.32
N LEU A 359 -3.38 2.59 -6.81
CA LEU A 359 -2.37 1.80 -7.50
C LEU A 359 -2.66 1.59 -9.00
N VAL A 360 -3.93 1.59 -9.40
CA VAL A 360 -4.35 1.43 -10.81
C VAL A 360 -4.66 2.80 -11.39
N GLU A 361 -3.94 3.19 -12.43
CA GLU A 361 -4.16 4.46 -13.15
C GLU A 361 -5.30 4.33 -14.15
N ARG A 362 -5.34 3.23 -14.90
CA ARG A 362 -6.41 2.90 -15.85
C ARG A 362 -6.37 1.42 -16.22
N THR A 363 -7.46 0.92 -16.76
CA THR A 363 -7.53 -0.38 -17.44
C THR A 363 -7.77 -0.17 -18.92
N THR A 364 -7.23 -1.05 -19.76
CA THR A 364 -7.34 -0.97 -21.22
C THR A 364 -7.78 -2.30 -21.81
N ARG A 365 -8.31 -2.28 -23.04
CA ARG A 365 -8.47 -3.47 -23.86
C ARG A 365 -7.10 -3.91 -24.39
N ALA A 366 -7.01 -5.13 -24.95
CA ALA A 366 -5.82 -5.60 -25.68
C ALA A 366 -5.40 -4.66 -26.84
N SER A 367 -6.33 -3.86 -27.37
CA SER A 367 -6.02 -2.84 -28.39
C SER A 367 -5.38 -1.56 -27.83
N GLY A 368 -5.25 -1.42 -26.51
CA GLY A 368 -4.80 -0.22 -25.82
C GLY A 368 -5.91 0.82 -25.56
N ALA A 369 -7.14 0.59 -26.04
CA ALA A 369 -8.26 1.50 -25.77
C ALA A 369 -8.61 1.50 -24.27
N THR A 370 -8.77 2.68 -23.68
CA THR A 370 -9.11 2.80 -22.24
C THR A 370 -10.52 2.28 -21.97
N VAL A 371 -10.63 1.42 -20.96
CA VAL A 371 -11.88 0.79 -20.50
C VAL A 371 -12.41 1.55 -19.30
N SER A 372 -11.53 1.81 -18.34
CA SER A 372 -11.88 2.53 -17.11
C SER A 372 -10.72 3.37 -16.63
N THR A 373 -11.05 4.57 -16.15
CA THR A 373 -10.18 5.38 -15.30
C THR A 373 -10.85 5.51 -13.94
N PRO A 374 -10.13 5.37 -12.83
CA PRO A 374 -10.70 5.54 -11.51
C PRO A 374 -11.37 6.92 -11.36
N ALA A 375 -12.51 6.95 -10.68
CA ALA A 375 -13.24 8.19 -10.41
C ALA A 375 -12.47 9.16 -9.49
N SER A 376 -12.94 10.41 -9.44
CA SER A 376 -12.46 11.40 -8.46
C SER A 376 -12.50 10.82 -7.05
N ARG A 377 -11.37 10.93 -6.32
CA ARG A 377 -11.19 10.28 -5.04
C ARG A 377 -11.43 11.25 -3.87
N PRO A 378 -11.92 10.75 -2.72
CA PRO A 378 -12.07 11.56 -1.53
C PRO A 378 -10.76 12.25 -1.13
N VAL A 379 -10.90 13.49 -0.67
CA VAL A 379 -9.82 14.26 -0.05
C VAL A 379 -10.30 14.64 1.33
N ARG A 380 -9.47 14.39 2.34
CA ARG A 380 -9.73 14.82 3.72
C ARG A 380 -8.67 15.84 4.14
N GLN A 381 -9.08 16.85 4.91
CA GLN A 381 -8.17 17.83 5.48
C GLN A 381 -7.71 17.32 6.85
N ALA A 382 -6.42 16.97 6.98
CA ALA A 382 -5.82 16.42 8.19
C ALA A 382 -5.36 17.50 9.17
N MET A 383 -4.91 18.65 8.65
CA MET A 383 -4.50 19.81 9.45
C MET A 383 -4.79 21.10 8.69
N ARG A 384 -4.79 22.26 9.35
CA ARG A 384 -4.94 23.55 8.65
C ARG A 384 -3.80 23.80 7.65
N PRO A 385 -4.04 24.52 6.53
CA PRO A 385 -2.96 24.88 5.61
C PRO A 385 -1.80 25.64 6.27
N SER A 386 -2.09 26.52 7.24
CA SER A 386 -1.06 27.24 8.01
C SER A 386 -0.20 26.28 8.84
N THR A 387 -0.83 25.31 9.50
CA THR A 387 -0.12 24.27 10.26
C THR A 387 0.72 23.39 9.34
N ALA A 388 0.23 23.06 8.15
CA ALA A 388 0.99 22.28 7.18
C ALA A 388 2.28 23.00 6.75
N VAL A 389 2.28 24.33 6.62
CA VAL A 389 3.50 25.12 6.34
C VAL A 389 4.51 24.95 7.47
N LEU A 390 4.09 25.11 8.72
CA LEU A 390 4.96 24.98 9.89
C LEU A 390 5.50 23.55 10.05
N VAL A 391 4.66 22.52 9.89
CA VAL A 391 5.12 21.12 9.98
C VAL A 391 6.05 20.76 8.81
N LYS A 392 5.81 21.33 7.62
CA LYS A 392 6.69 21.17 6.46
C LYS A 392 8.07 21.77 6.75
N GLU A 393 8.12 22.95 7.37
CA GLU A 393 9.35 23.60 7.83
C GLU A 393 10.09 22.75 8.88
N LEU A 394 9.40 22.30 9.93
CA LEU A 394 9.97 21.39 10.95
C LEU A 394 10.60 20.13 10.34
N MET A 395 9.92 19.53 9.35
CA MET A 395 10.45 18.37 8.63
C MET A 395 11.68 18.71 7.80
N ALA A 396 11.72 19.88 7.15
CA ALA A 396 12.87 20.34 6.38
C ALA A 396 14.09 20.59 7.28
N ASP A 397 13.88 21.24 8.43
CA ASP A 397 14.95 21.55 9.38
C ASP A 397 15.53 20.27 10.00
N ALA A 398 14.69 19.26 10.27
CA ALA A 398 15.16 17.96 10.73
C ALA A 398 16.09 17.24 9.72
N VAL A 399 15.99 17.54 8.43
CA VAL A 399 16.90 17.02 7.39
C VAL A 399 18.11 17.94 7.18
N ARG A 400 17.97 19.27 7.38
CA ARG A 400 19.11 20.19 7.24
C ARG A 400 20.07 20.11 8.42
N GLU A 401 19.54 20.08 9.63
CA GLU A 401 20.30 20.31 10.87
C GLU A 401 20.08 19.21 11.93
N GLY A 402 19.09 18.34 11.73
CA GLY A 402 18.68 17.34 12.70
C GLY A 402 19.06 15.90 12.34
N THR A 403 18.27 14.98 12.85
CA THR A 403 18.51 13.52 12.75
C THR A 403 18.34 12.94 11.32
N GLY A 404 17.81 13.70 10.37
CA GLY A 404 17.46 13.23 9.02
C GLY A 404 18.46 13.56 7.92
N THR A 405 19.66 14.04 8.25
CA THR A 405 20.64 14.60 7.29
C THR A 405 21.03 13.67 6.14
N ASN A 406 21.03 12.36 6.37
CA ASN A 406 21.32 11.36 5.33
C ASN A 406 20.28 11.33 4.19
N ALA A 407 19.11 11.97 4.38
CA ALA A 407 18.09 12.12 3.34
C ALA A 407 18.30 13.34 2.43
N TRP A 408 19.30 14.19 2.69
CA TRP A 408 19.53 15.42 1.93
C TRP A 408 19.84 15.14 0.46
N ILE A 409 19.27 15.96 -0.43
CA ILE A 409 19.42 15.87 -1.88
C ILE A 409 19.87 17.24 -2.42
N PRO A 410 21.00 17.34 -3.15
CA PRO A 410 21.38 18.57 -3.83
C PRO A 410 20.31 19.01 -4.84
N GLY A 411 19.96 20.30 -4.84
CA GLY A 411 18.99 20.87 -5.78
C GLY A 411 17.53 20.55 -5.46
N ALA A 412 17.24 20.15 -4.21
CA ALA A 412 15.90 19.89 -3.72
C ALA A 412 15.76 20.30 -2.25
N THR A 413 14.55 20.69 -1.87
CA THR A 413 14.14 20.75 -0.48
C THR A 413 13.57 19.40 -0.07
N VAL A 414 14.17 18.78 0.92
CA VAL A 414 13.72 17.51 1.52
C VAL A 414 13.29 17.78 2.95
N GLY A 415 12.11 17.30 3.31
CA GLY A 415 11.69 17.23 4.71
C GLY A 415 11.52 15.79 5.14
N GLY A 416 11.84 15.49 6.40
CA GLY A 416 11.72 14.15 6.92
C GLY A 416 11.67 14.06 8.44
N LYS A 417 11.36 12.86 8.93
CA LYS A 417 11.44 12.51 10.35
C LYS A 417 11.92 11.08 10.49
N THR A 418 12.98 10.90 11.27
CA THR A 418 13.45 9.59 11.73
C THR A 418 12.53 9.03 12.81
N GLY A 419 12.44 7.70 12.85
CA GLY A 419 11.90 6.95 13.97
C GLY A 419 12.72 5.73 14.25
N THR A 420 12.93 5.45 15.53
CA THR A 420 13.42 4.16 16.01
C THR A 420 12.33 3.64 16.94
N ALA A 421 11.76 2.50 16.62
CA ALA A 421 10.62 1.96 17.36
C ALA A 421 11.01 0.69 18.11
N GLN A 422 10.99 0.76 19.43
CA GLN A 422 11.26 -0.38 20.31
C GLN A 422 10.11 -1.40 20.26
N HIS A 423 10.41 -2.69 20.35
CA HIS A 423 9.40 -3.75 20.43
C HIS A 423 9.86 -4.94 21.28
N GLY A 424 8.92 -5.84 21.61
CA GLY A 424 9.17 -6.99 22.49
C GLY A 424 9.07 -6.64 23.98
N LEU A 425 8.93 -7.66 24.83
CA LEU A 425 8.86 -7.48 26.28
C LEU A 425 10.21 -6.95 26.80
N GLY A 426 10.17 -5.81 27.50
CA GLY A 426 11.39 -5.16 27.99
C GLY A 426 12.31 -4.64 26.88
N ASN A 427 11.77 -4.35 25.69
CA ASN A 427 12.54 -3.95 24.50
C ASN A 427 13.57 -5.01 24.07
N SER A 428 13.21 -6.29 24.20
CA SER A 428 14.07 -7.41 23.79
C SER A 428 14.15 -7.61 22.28
N GLY A 429 13.23 -7.03 21.50
CA GLY A 429 13.23 -7.09 20.04
C GLY A 429 14.14 -6.03 19.41
N THR A 430 14.63 -6.34 18.22
CA THR A 430 15.48 -5.44 17.43
C THR A 430 14.66 -4.25 16.91
N PRO A 431 15.05 -2.98 17.18
CA PRO A 431 14.22 -1.83 16.82
C PRO A 431 13.85 -1.75 15.34
N TYR A 432 12.66 -1.24 15.02
CA TYR A 432 12.32 -0.89 13.64
C TYR A 432 12.89 0.49 13.30
N ALA A 433 13.70 0.56 12.25
CA ALA A 433 14.19 1.81 11.70
C ALA A 433 13.15 2.38 10.73
N TRP A 434 12.64 3.55 11.05
CA TRP A 434 11.64 4.29 10.28
C TRP A 434 12.22 5.59 9.73
N PHE A 435 11.83 5.92 8.51
CA PHE A 435 11.98 7.27 7.99
C PHE A 435 10.77 7.64 7.16
N VAL A 436 10.16 8.79 7.44
CA VAL A 436 9.11 9.39 6.61
C VAL A 436 9.62 10.69 6.04
N SER A 437 9.33 10.97 4.77
CA SER A 437 9.85 12.15 4.10
C SER A 437 9.00 12.61 2.93
N TRP A 438 9.30 13.81 2.45
CA TRP A 438 8.85 14.35 1.18
C TRP A 438 9.98 15.13 0.52
N ALA A 439 9.91 15.28 -0.81
CA ALA A 439 10.87 16.09 -1.54
C ALA A 439 10.22 16.94 -2.63
N GLN A 440 10.80 18.13 -2.82
CA GLN A 440 10.45 19.10 -3.85
C GLN A 440 11.75 19.56 -4.51
N GLY A 441 11.91 19.32 -5.82
CA GLY A 441 13.05 19.85 -6.56
C GLY A 441 12.97 21.38 -6.67
N ASP A 442 14.10 22.05 -6.82
CA ASP A 442 14.14 23.53 -6.90
C ASP A 442 13.35 24.11 -8.09
N ARG A 443 13.12 23.28 -9.12
CA ARG A 443 12.33 23.63 -10.31
C ARG A 443 10.85 23.26 -10.20
N ASP A 444 10.46 22.54 -9.15
CA ASP A 444 9.10 22.08 -8.96
C ASP A 444 8.28 23.08 -8.14
N LEU A 445 7.05 23.35 -8.60
CA LEU A 445 6.11 24.21 -7.88
C LEU A 445 5.56 23.56 -6.60
N GLU A 446 5.58 22.23 -6.52
CA GLU A 446 5.01 21.45 -5.43
C GLU A 446 5.85 20.18 -5.19
N PRO A 447 5.83 19.60 -3.97
CA PRO A 447 6.50 18.33 -3.69
C PRO A 447 5.99 17.20 -4.59
N LYS A 448 6.93 16.45 -5.17
CA LYS A 448 6.63 15.39 -6.15
C LYS A 448 6.44 14.02 -5.53
N VAL A 449 6.96 13.82 -4.33
CA VAL A 449 6.98 12.51 -3.69
C VAL A 449 6.99 12.65 -2.18
N ALA A 450 6.26 11.76 -1.52
CA ALA A 450 6.37 11.45 -0.11
C ALA A 450 6.67 9.96 0.06
N VAL A 451 7.59 9.61 0.96
CA VAL A 451 8.09 8.25 1.16
C VAL A 451 7.97 7.86 2.62
N ALA A 452 7.66 6.60 2.88
CA ALA A 452 7.88 5.97 4.17
C ALA A 452 8.67 4.67 3.98
N VAL A 453 9.72 4.52 4.77
CA VAL A 453 10.59 3.35 4.80
C VAL A 453 10.55 2.76 6.20
N VAL A 454 10.40 1.45 6.28
CA VAL A 454 10.64 0.68 7.49
C VAL A 454 11.64 -0.44 7.20
N VAL A 455 12.66 -0.55 8.05
CA VAL A 455 13.62 -1.66 8.05
C VAL A 455 13.48 -2.43 9.35
N GLU A 456 13.27 -3.73 9.22
CA GLU A 456 13.25 -4.75 10.27
C GLU A 456 14.61 -5.46 10.28
N ASP A 457 15.71 -4.73 10.49
CA ASP A 457 17.03 -5.37 10.48
C ASP A 457 17.18 -6.22 11.74
N ALA A 458 17.31 -7.52 11.59
CA ALA A 458 17.46 -8.46 12.71
C ALA A 458 18.93 -8.86 12.94
N ASP A 459 19.80 -8.55 11.99
CA ASP A 459 21.19 -9.05 11.92
C ASP A 459 22.23 -7.95 12.20
N ALA A 460 21.84 -6.68 12.16
CA ALA A 460 22.71 -5.55 12.54
C ALA A 460 22.82 -5.38 14.07
N ASP A 461 23.97 -4.86 14.53
CA ASP A 461 24.17 -4.51 15.92
C ASP A 461 23.13 -3.46 16.35
N ARG A 462 22.44 -3.71 17.47
CA ARG A 462 21.29 -2.93 17.93
C ARG A 462 21.56 -1.40 18.01
N GLY A 463 22.81 -1.01 18.26
CA GLY A 463 23.22 0.38 18.36
C GLY A 463 23.39 1.10 17.01
N GLU A 464 23.47 0.36 15.91
CA GLU A 464 23.65 0.91 14.56
C GLU A 464 22.31 1.12 13.83
N ILE A 465 21.28 0.40 14.26
CA ILE A 465 19.94 0.46 13.65
C ILE A 465 19.27 1.78 13.98
N SER A 466 19.12 2.63 12.97
CA SER A 466 18.49 3.94 13.13
C SER A 466 17.72 4.37 11.90
N GLY A 467 16.64 5.10 12.11
CA GLY A 467 15.89 5.71 11.01
C GLY A 467 16.76 6.60 10.10
N GLY A 468 17.77 7.27 10.68
CA GLY A 468 18.70 8.12 9.93
C GLY A 468 19.80 7.34 9.19
N GLY A 469 20.31 6.24 9.74
CA GLY A 469 21.33 5.42 9.12
C GLY A 469 20.78 4.46 8.05
N ASP A 470 19.68 3.79 8.35
CA ASP A 470 19.18 2.68 7.50
C ASP A 470 18.07 3.08 6.55
N ALA A 471 17.09 3.83 7.06
CA ALA A 471 15.86 4.11 6.33
C ALA A 471 15.96 5.40 5.50
N ALA A 472 16.67 6.42 5.99
CA ALA A 472 16.83 7.70 5.30
C ALA A 472 17.56 7.61 3.94
N PRO A 473 18.67 6.84 3.79
CA PRO A 473 19.31 6.68 2.49
C PRO A 473 18.41 5.98 1.45
N ILE A 474 17.60 5.02 1.87
CA ILE A 474 16.62 4.35 0.99
C ILE A 474 15.58 5.38 0.51
N ALA A 475 15.03 6.15 1.44
CA ALA A 475 14.06 7.19 1.09
C ALA A 475 14.68 8.23 0.15
N ARG A 476 15.94 8.62 0.37
CA ARG A 476 16.70 9.51 -0.51
C ARG A 476 16.76 8.97 -1.93
N ALA A 477 17.17 7.71 -2.11
CA ALA A 477 17.29 7.10 -3.43
C ALA A 477 15.96 7.11 -4.18
N VAL A 478 14.87 6.79 -3.49
CA VAL A 478 13.50 6.84 -4.05
C VAL A 478 13.11 8.26 -4.44
N MET A 479 13.37 9.25 -3.58
CA MET A 479 13.06 10.65 -3.85
C MET A 479 13.87 11.18 -5.03
N GLU A 480 15.17 10.89 -5.09
CA GLU A 480 16.05 11.26 -6.20
C GLU A 480 15.56 10.67 -7.53
N ALA A 481 15.11 9.41 -7.54
CA ALA A 481 14.62 8.75 -8.75
C ALA A 481 13.37 9.43 -9.32
N VAL A 482 12.48 9.92 -8.44
CA VAL A 482 11.29 10.69 -8.87
C VAL A 482 11.70 12.08 -9.37
N LEU A 483 12.56 12.79 -8.65
CA LEU A 483 12.96 14.17 -9.00
C LEU A 483 13.81 14.26 -10.28
N LYS A 484 14.61 13.23 -10.61
CA LYS A 484 15.43 13.18 -11.82
C LYS A 484 14.61 12.91 -13.09
N SER A 485 13.41 12.36 -12.94
CA SER A 485 12.58 11.97 -14.08
C SER A 485 11.86 13.20 -14.65
N PRO A 486 11.87 13.43 -15.98
CA PRO A 486 11.02 14.45 -16.57
C PRO A 486 9.59 14.18 -16.14
N SER A 487 8.87 15.19 -15.65
CA SER A 487 7.45 15.05 -15.31
C SER A 487 6.76 14.32 -16.44
N GLN A 488 6.27 13.09 -16.21
CA GLN A 488 5.60 12.33 -17.26
C GLN A 488 4.39 13.17 -17.68
N GLY A 489 4.56 13.88 -18.80
CA GLY A 489 3.57 14.78 -19.34
C GLY A 489 2.30 13.99 -19.59
N ARG A 490 1.17 14.56 -19.15
CA ARG A 490 -0.17 14.12 -19.57
C ARG A 490 -0.24 14.28 -21.09
N GLY A 491 0.09 13.23 -21.81
CA GLY A 491 -0.08 13.08 -23.26
C GLY A 491 -1.21 12.12 -23.55
#